data_AF-A0AAC9PQH2-F1
#
_entry.id   AF-A0AAC9PQH2-F1
#
_cell.length_a   1.000
_cell.length_b   1.000
_cell.length_c   1.000
_cell.angle_alpha   90.00
_cell.angle_beta   90.00
_cell.angle_gamma   90.00
#
_symmetry.space_group_name_H-M   'P 1'
#
loop_
_entity.id
_entity.type
_entity.pdbx_description
1 polymer ?
#
loop_
_entity_poly.entity_id
_entity_poly.type
_entity_poly.pdbx_seq_one_letter_code
_entity_poly.pdbx_strand_id
1 'polypeptide(L)'
;MELVSVDRIKAARSLLAGVVRETPLRPSRALGDRCDTEVHLKCENLQRTGSFKIRGAYHRIHNLSPEQRARGVVAASAGNHAQGVALAASLLDIPCTVFMPEQASLPKMSATKAYGAEVRLVGAVLEESLAAATEHARRTGAELIHPFDHEDVVAGQGTVGLEILEQLPDVRTIVVAAGGGGLVAGIAAAVKPQRPDVRIIAAQAANAAAWPASLAAGAPVRLAEMQTMADGIAVGEPGVVTFRHVAELVDDVITVSEESLSRALLLCLERAKMLVEPAGAAGVAAMLDHPGRFEGPVAVVLSGGNIDPLLLLHVIQHGMTAGGRYLALKVRIPDRPGSLAALLTEVGALGANVIDVEHSRISGALALGEVDVALNLETRGPDHRREVVQRLGAGHTILL
;
A
#
# COMPACT_ATOMS: atom_id res chain seq x y z
N MET A 1 -4.34 -3.62 29.82
CA MET A 1 -4.61 -4.51 28.68
C MET A 1 -3.56 -5.58 28.44
N GLU A 2 -2.30 -5.58 28.90
CA GLU A 2 -1.32 -6.61 28.47
C GLU A 2 -1.05 -6.66 26.94
N LEU A 3 0.17 -7.04 26.58
CA LEU A 3 0.58 -7.22 25.20
C LEU A 3 0.28 -8.65 24.76
N VAL A 4 -0.04 -8.86 23.49
CA VAL A 4 -0.16 -10.19 22.89
C VAL A 4 1.18 -10.90 23.04
N SER A 5 1.19 -12.04 23.73
CA SER A 5 2.41 -12.78 24.01
C SER A 5 2.95 -13.52 22.78
N VAL A 6 4.27 -13.73 22.75
CA VAL A 6 4.92 -14.56 21.72
C VAL A 6 4.37 -15.99 21.70
N ASP A 7 3.97 -16.55 22.84
CA ASP A 7 3.39 -17.89 22.92
C ASP A 7 2.02 -17.96 22.23
N ARG A 8 1.18 -16.91 22.38
CA ARG A 8 -0.08 -16.82 21.64
C ARG A 8 0.16 -16.72 20.14
N ILE A 9 1.22 -16.02 19.71
CA ILE A 9 1.61 -15.92 18.30
C ILE A 9 2.13 -17.27 17.77
N LYS A 10 2.92 -18.01 18.57
CA LYS A 10 3.37 -19.37 18.22
C LYS A 10 2.19 -20.33 18.09
N ALA A 11 1.20 -20.25 18.99
CA ALA A 11 -0.04 -21.01 18.88
C ALA A 11 -0.83 -20.64 17.62
N ALA A 12 -0.95 -19.34 17.32
CA ALA A 12 -1.58 -18.86 16.08
C ALA A 12 -0.85 -19.39 14.83
N ARG A 13 0.48 -19.46 14.85
CA ARG A 13 1.27 -20.04 13.76
C ARG A 13 0.95 -21.51 13.52
N SER A 14 0.91 -22.32 14.59
CA SER A 14 0.53 -23.73 14.51
C SER A 14 -0.88 -23.90 13.94
N LEU A 15 -1.82 -23.05 14.35
CA LEU A 15 -3.20 -23.05 13.84
C LEU A 15 -3.27 -22.71 12.34
N LEU A 16 -2.45 -21.75 11.89
CA LEU A 16 -2.46 -21.28 10.50
C LEU A 16 -1.72 -22.21 9.54
N ALA A 17 -1.02 -23.24 10.05
CA ALA A 17 -0.34 -24.23 9.22
C ALA A 17 -1.33 -24.95 8.28
N GLY A 18 -1.01 -24.97 6.98
CA GLY A 18 -1.91 -25.52 5.96
C GLY A 18 -3.07 -24.60 5.53
N VAL A 19 -3.33 -23.53 6.29
CA VAL A 19 -4.32 -22.50 5.93
C VAL A 19 -3.66 -21.37 5.17
N VAL A 20 -2.55 -20.84 5.68
CA VAL A 20 -1.80 -19.75 5.02
C VAL A 20 -0.55 -20.30 4.36
N ARG A 21 -0.03 -19.57 3.38
CA ARG A 21 1.27 -19.87 2.79
C ARG A 21 2.36 -19.32 3.70
N GLU A 22 3.43 -20.09 3.90
CA GLU A 22 4.69 -19.49 4.31
C GLU A 22 5.23 -18.69 3.12
N THR A 23 5.17 -17.37 3.20
CA THR A 23 5.53 -16.51 2.05
C THR A 23 7.05 -16.42 1.94
N PRO A 24 7.59 -16.29 0.71
CA PRO A 24 9.03 -16.21 0.54
C PRO A 24 9.59 -14.90 1.09
N LEU A 25 10.81 -14.98 1.62
CA LEU A 25 11.68 -13.85 1.90
C LEU A 25 12.74 -13.79 0.78
N ARG A 26 12.65 -12.76 -0.09
CA ARG A 26 13.47 -12.68 -1.31
C ARG A 26 14.54 -11.60 -1.21
N PRO A 27 15.82 -11.88 -1.50
CA PRO A 27 16.83 -10.84 -1.53
C PRO A 27 16.54 -9.82 -2.65
N SER A 28 16.78 -8.54 -2.38
CA SER A 28 16.61 -7.44 -3.32
C SER A 28 17.90 -6.65 -3.46
N ARG A 29 18.75 -7.06 -4.40
CA ARG A 29 20.00 -6.33 -4.72
C ARG A 29 19.72 -4.88 -5.13
N ALA A 30 18.69 -4.66 -5.96
CA ALA A 30 18.37 -3.32 -6.45
C ALA A 30 17.99 -2.33 -5.35
N LEU A 31 17.38 -2.80 -4.25
CA LEU A 31 17.09 -1.95 -3.08
C LEU A 31 18.32 -1.87 -2.16
N GLY A 32 19.01 -2.99 -1.95
CA GLY A 32 20.23 -3.03 -1.15
C GLY A 32 21.33 -2.11 -1.66
N ASP A 33 21.59 -2.09 -2.97
CA ASP A 33 22.57 -1.21 -3.61
C ASP A 33 22.24 0.29 -3.42
N ARG A 34 20.95 0.63 -3.33
CA ARG A 34 20.49 2.02 -3.12
C ARG A 34 20.54 2.46 -1.67
N CYS A 35 20.46 1.51 -0.74
CA CYS A 35 20.42 1.78 0.71
C CYS A 35 21.72 1.41 1.42
N ASP A 36 22.72 0.90 0.68
CA ASP A 36 24.02 0.42 1.16
C ASP A 36 23.90 -0.61 2.30
N THR A 37 22.98 -1.55 2.14
CA THR A 37 22.71 -2.60 3.13
C THR A 37 22.10 -3.84 2.49
N GLU A 38 22.25 -5.01 3.10
CA GLU A 38 21.52 -6.20 2.65
C GLU A 38 20.01 -6.03 2.90
N VAL A 39 19.19 -6.28 1.88
CA VAL A 39 17.73 -6.12 1.93
C VAL A 39 17.03 -7.36 1.40
N HIS A 40 16.02 -7.81 2.13
CA HIS A 40 15.11 -8.88 1.77
C HIS A 40 13.66 -8.41 1.79
N LEU A 41 12.83 -8.95 0.90
CA LEU A 41 11.43 -8.62 0.73
C LEU A 41 10.58 -9.79 1.23
N LYS A 42 9.80 -9.58 2.31
CA LYS A 42 8.83 -10.55 2.82
C LYS A 42 7.53 -10.43 2.02
N CYS A 43 7.29 -11.37 1.12
CA CYS A 43 6.29 -11.25 0.05
C CYS A 43 4.86 -11.63 0.47
N GLU A 44 4.25 -10.89 1.41
CA GLU A 44 2.85 -11.10 1.80
C GLU A 44 1.84 -10.78 0.68
N ASN A 45 2.24 -10.06 -0.36
CA ASN A 45 1.49 -9.91 -1.61
C ASN A 45 1.23 -11.25 -2.33
N LEU A 46 2.02 -12.31 -2.04
CA LEU A 46 1.84 -13.66 -2.59
C LEU A 46 1.01 -14.59 -1.70
N GLN A 47 0.51 -14.07 -0.57
CA GLN A 47 -0.38 -14.81 0.31
C GLN A 47 -1.71 -15.11 -0.39
N ARG A 48 -2.49 -16.06 0.16
CA ARG A 48 -3.90 -16.21 -0.20
C ARG A 48 -4.60 -14.85 -0.05
N THR A 49 -5.56 -14.57 -0.92
CA THR A 49 -6.21 -13.25 -1.03
C THR A 49 -5.27 -12.08 -1.36
N GLY A 50 -4.02 -12.33 -1.78
CA GLY A 50 -3.09 -11.27 -2.22
C GLY A 50 -2.56 -10.35 -1.12
N SER A 51 -2.72 -10.69 0.17
CA SER A 51 -2.20 -9.89 1.30
C SER A 51 -2.14 -10.69 2.60
N PHE A 52 -1.46 -10.13 3.61
CA PHE A 52 -1.32 -10.74 4.94
C PHE A 52 -2.65 -10.97 5.70
N LYS A 53 -3.73 -10.28 5.33
CA LYS A 53 -4.95 -10.14 6.15
C LYS A 53 -5.61 -11.46 6.54
N ILE A 54 -5.49 -12.49 5.70
CA ILE A 54 -6.03 -13.83 5.97
C ILE A 54 -5.49 -14.43 7.28
N ARG A 55 -4.27 -14.09 7.70
CA ARG A 55 -3.65 -14.65 8.92
C ARG A 55 -4.44 -14.29 10.17
N GLY A 56 -4.60 -12.98 10.42
CA GLY A 56 -5.40 -12.51 11.56
C GLY A 56 -6.90 -12.73 11.40
N ALA A 57 -7.44 -12.66 10.17
CA ALA A 57 -8.86 -12.95 9.94
C ALA A 57 -9.21 -14.40 10.29
N TYR A 58 -8.44 -15.36 9.78
CA TYR A 58 -8.66 -16.77 10.08
C TYR A 58 -8.45 -17.08 11.56
N HIS A 59 -7.39 -16.56 12.18
CA HIS A 59 -7.15 -16.78 13.61
C HIS A 59 -8.30 -16.24 14.47
N ARG A 60 -8.82 -15.04 14.19
CA ARG A 60 -9.98 -14.49 14.91
C ARG A 60 -11.24 -15.33 14.71
N ILE A 61 -11.57 -15.68 13.46
CA ILE A 61 -12.81 -16.41 13.16
C ILE A 61 -12.74 -17.85 13.72
N HIS A 62 -11.55 -18.46 13.71
CA HIS A 62 -11.34 -19.76 14.33
C HIS A 62 -11.54 -19.72 15.86
N ASN A 63 -11.17 -18.64 16.54
CA ASN A 63 -11.31 -18.55 17.99
C ASN A 63 -12.73 -18.17 18.45
N LEU A 64 -13.70 -18.04 17.54
CA LEU A 64 -15.10 -17.83 17.89
C LEU A 64 -15.71 -19.07 18.53
N SER A 65 -16.55 -18.84 19.55
CA SER A 65 -17.33 -19.90 20.19
C SER A 65 -18.31 -20.53 19.19
N PRO A 66 -18.77 -21.78 19.44
CA PRO A 66 -19.80 -22.40 18.60
C PRO A 66 -21.04 -21.51 18.40
N GLU A 67 -21.48 -20.81 19.44
CA GLU A 67 -22.63 -19.91 19.39
C GLU A 67 -22.35 -18.67 18.54
N GLN A 68 -21.14 -18.10 18.61
CA GLN A 68 -20.74 -16.99 17.74
C GLN A 68 -20.67 -17.43 16.28
N ARG A 69 -20.05 -18.58 16.01
CA ARG A 69 -19.95 -19.14 14.65
C ARG A 69 -21.32 -19.39 14.03
N ALA A 70 -22.27 -19.90 14.81
CA ALA A 70 -23.64 -20.15 14.36
C ALA A 70 -24.39 -18.87 13.94
N ARG A 71 -24.03 -17.70 14.51
CA ARG A 71 -24.60 -16.39 14.15
C ARG A 71 -23.92 -15.75 12.93
N GLY A 72 -22.82 -16.33 12.45
CA GLY A 72 -22.04 -15.80 11.34
C GLY A 72 -21.13 -14.64 11.73
N VAL A 73 -20.42 -14.13 10.72
CA VAL A 73 -19.48 -13.02 10.85
C VAL A 73 -19.84 -11.88 9.91
N VAL A 74 -19.48 -10.67 10.32
CA VAL A 74 -19.67 -9.46 9.53
C VAL A 74 -18.39 -8.62 9.50
N ALA A 75 -18.11 -7.98 8.38
CA ALA A 75 -17.01 -7.02 8.25
C ALA A 75 -17.41 -5.83 7.38
N ALA A 76 -16.72 -4.71 7.55
CA ALA A 76 -16.78 -3.56 6.63
C ALA A 76 -15.39 -3.29 6.06
N SER A 77 -15.26 -3.39 4.74
CA SER A 77 -14.01 -3.17 4.02
C SER A 77 -14.26 -3.32 2.53
N ALA A 78 -13.75 -2.40 1.71
CA ALA A 78 -13.72 -2.57 0.25
C ALA A 78 -12.42 -3.20 -0.26
N GLY A 79 -11.58 -3.75 0.64
CA GLY A 79 -10.20 -4.17 0.32
C GLY A 79 -9.77 -5.50 0.93
N ASN A 80 -8.48 -5.56 1.26
CA ASN A 80 -7.78 -6.77 1.72
C ASN A 80 -8.44 -7.47 2.91
N HIS A 81 -8.99 -6.69 3.85
CA HIS A 81 -9.66 -7.26 5.02
C HIS A 81 -10.92 -8.04 4.64
N ALA A 82 -11.74 -7.51 3.74
CA ALA A 82 -12.95 -8.18 3.27
C ALA A 82 -12.64 -9.53 2.61
N GLN A 83 -11.63 -9.58 1.75
CA GLN A 83 -11.22 -10.83 1.13
C GLN A 83 -10.64 -11.82 2.16
N GLY A 84 -9.84 -11.33 3.12
CA GLY A 84 -9.31 -12.15 4.21
C GLY A 84 -10.41 -12.76 5.09
N VAL A 85 -11.42 -11.99 5.46
CA VAL A 85 -12.58 -12.46 6.25
C VAL A 85 -13.44 -13.42 5.43
N ALA A 86 -13.75 -13.09 4.17
CA ALA A 86 -14.56 -13.94 3.31
C ALA A 86 -13.92 -15.31 3.10
N LEU A 87 -12.63 -15.35 2.77
CA LEU A 87 -11.91 -16.61 2.62
C LEU A 87 -11.82 -17.37 3.95
N ALA A 88 -11.53 -16.69 5.06
CA ALA A 88 -11.45 -17.34 6.36
C ALA A 88 -12.78 -17.98 6.78
N ALA A 89 -13.89 -17.26 6.59
CA ALA A 89 -15.22 -17.73 6.91
C ALA A 89 -15.63 -18.92 6.02
N SER A 90 -15.33 -18.85 4.71
CA SER A 90 -15.57 -19.96 3.79
C SER A 90 -14.80 -21.23 4.15
N LEU A 91 -13.55 -21.13 4.60
CA LEU A 91 -12.76 -22.29 5.03
C LEU A 91 -13.24 -22.94 6.34
N LEU A 92 -14.06 -22.21 7.09
CA LEU A 92 -14.62 -22.65 8.37
C LEU A 92 -16.12 -22.93 8.28
N ASP A 93 -16.70 -22.87 7.07
CA ASP A 93 -18.14 -23.02 6.79
C ASP A 93 -19.03 -22.09 7.62
N ILE A 94 -18.59 -20.83 7.80
CA ILE A 94 -19.30 -19.80 8.58
C ILE A 94 -19.95 -18.78 7.63
N PRO A 95 -21.23 -18.42 7.82
CA PRO A 95 -21.87 -17.35 7.05
C PRO A 95 -21.13 -16.02 7.20
N CYS A 96 -20.87 -15.34 6.09
CA CYS A 96 -20.12 -14.09 6.07
C CYS A 96 -20.87 -13.00 5.31
N THR A 97 -21.13 -11.88 5.98
CA THR A 97 -21.65 -10.66 5.34
C THR A 97 -20.55 -9.59 5.29
N VAL A 98 -20.31 -8.99 4.13
CA VAL A 98 -19.34 -7.90 3.97
C VAL A 98 -20.03 -6.65 3.48
N PHE A 99 -19.90 -5.56 4.23
CA PHE A 99 -20.35 -4.24 3.83
C PHE A 99 -19.23 -3.49 3.10
N MET A 100 -19.56 -2.90 1.96
CA MET A 100 -18.64 -2.09 1.15
C MET A 100 -19.33 -0.80 0.70
N PRO A 101 -18.59 0.29 0.42
CA PRO A 101 -19.15 1.47 -0.20
C PRO A 101 -19.66 1.16 -1.61
N GLU A 102 -20.63 1.94 -2.09
CA GLU A 102 -21.24 1.75 -3.42
C GLU A 102 -20.23 1.85 -4.56
N GLN A 103 -19.15 2.62 -4.36
CA GLN A 103 -18.09 2.84 -5.34
C GLN A 103 -16.90 1.86 -5.17
N ALA A 104 -17.07 0.78 -4.40
CA ALA A 104 -16.03 -0.23 -4.26
C ALA A 104 -15.61 -0.82 -5.62
N SER A 105 -14.32 -1.05 -5.82
CA SER A 105 -13.84 -1.50 -7.13
C SER A 105 -14.36 -2.89 -7.47
N LEU A 106 -14.77 -3.07 -8.73
CA LEU A 106 -15.33 -4.33 -9.24
C LEU A 106 -14.42 -5.54 -8.97
N PRO A 107 -13.08 -5.48 -9.14
CA PRO A 107 -12.21 -6.60 -8.83
C PRO A 107 -12.27 -7.02 -7.36
N LYS A 108 -12.27 -6.05 -6.43
CA LYS A 108 -12.29 -6.32 -4.97
C LYS A 108 -13.64 -6.88 -4.51
N MET A 109 -14.74 -6.37 -5.08
CA MET A 109 -16.08 -6.92 -4.87
C MET A 109 -16.21 -8.34 -5.41
N SER A 110 -15.75 -8.57 -6.65
CA SER A 110 -15.87 -9.87 -7.32
C SER A 110 -15.07 -10.95 -6.60
N ALA A 111 -13.84 -10.64 -6.16
CA ALA A 111 -13.03 -11.54 -5.36
C ALA A 111 -13.71 -11.90 -4.04
N THR A 112 -14.28 -10.92 -3.34
CA THR A 112 -14.96 -11.15 -2.05
C THR A 112 -16.20 -12.04 -2.20
N LYS A 113 -17.01 -11.82 -3.25
CA LYS A 113 -18.14 -12.69 -3.59
C LYS A 113 -17.70 -14.10 -3.98
N ALA A 114 -16.61 -14.21 -4.75
CA ALA A 114 -16.06 -15.50 -5.17
C ALA A 114 -15.55 -16.36 -4.00
N TYR A 115 -15.18 -15.72 -2.89
CA TYR A 115 -14.88 -16.41 -1.62
C TYR A 115 -16.12 -16.76 -0.79
N GLY A 116 -17.34 -16.56 -1.31
CA GLY A 116 -18.58 -17.01 -0.68
C GLY A 116 -19.23 -16.02 0.29
N ALA A 117 -18.74 -14.79 0.39
CA ALA A 117 -19.37 -13.77 1.23
C ALA A 117 -20.58 -13.12 0.55
N GLU A 118 -21.61 -12.82 1.35
CA GLU A 118 -22.71 -11.95 0.97
C GLU A 118 -22.22 -10.49 1.00
N VAL A 119 -22.06 -9.87 -0.16
CA VAL A 119 -21.61 -8.47 -0.25
C VAL A 119 -22.81 -7.52 -0.30
N ARG A 120 -22.85 -6.56 0.62
CA ARG A 120 -23.85 -5.48 0.69
C ARG A 120 -23.18 -4.14 0.43
N LEU A 121 -23.66 -3.43 -0.59
CA LEU A 121 -23.18 -2.09 -0.92
C LEU A 121 -24.00 -1.07 -0.13
N VAL A 122 -23.36 -0.35 0.79
CA VAL A 122 -24.00 0.64 1.65
C VAL A 122 -23.03 1.80 1.91
N GLY A 123 -23.48 3.00 1.59
CA GLY A 123 -22.78 4.25 1.87
C GLY A 123 -21.81 4.68 0.78
N ALA A 124 -21.48 5.96 0.79
CA ALA A 124 -20.52 6.58 -0.12
C ALA A 124 -19.08 6.39 0.35
N VAL A 125 -18.87 6.24 1.65
CA VAL A 125 -17.56 6.11 2.31
C VAL A 125 -17.50 4.91 3.24
N LEU A 126 -16.29 4.48 3.60
CA LEU A 126 -16.08 3.27 4.41
C LEU A 126 -16.68 3.40 5.82
N GLU A 127 -16.67 4.60 6.40
CA GLU A 127 -17.27 4.88 7.71
C GLU A 127 -18.76 4.54 7.74
N GLU A 128 -19.50 4.86 6.67
CA GLU A 128 -20.92 4.55 6.55
C GLU A 128 -21.15 3.04 6.42
N SER A 129 -20.32 2.34 5.62
CA SER A 129 -20.35 0.88 5.54
C SER A 129 -20.04 0.21 6.88
N LEU A 130 -19.13 0.79 7.68
CA LEU A 130 -18.80 0.31 9.02
C LEU A 130 -19.95 0.52 10.01
N ALA A 131 -20.63 1.66 9.94
CA ALA A 131 -21.83 1.90 10.73
C ALA A 131 -22.93 0.87 10.39
N ALA A 132 -23.16 0.60 9.10
CA ALA A 132 -24.10 -0.41 8.65
C ALA A 132 -23.73 -1.84 9.09
N ALA A 133 -22.45 -2.21 9.02
CA ALA A 133 -21.95 -3.49 9.52
C ALA A 133 -22.13 -3.64 11.03
N THR A 134 -21.88 -2.57 11.79
CA THR A 134 -22.07 -2.54 13.24
C THR A 134 -23.53 -2.70 13.62
N GLU A 135 -24.44 -2.02 12.91
CA GLU A 135 -25.87 -2.17 13.13
C GLU A 135 -26.37 -3.58 12.75
N HIS A 136 -25.84 -4.14 11.64
CA HIS A 136 -26.12 -5.53 11.29
C HIS A 136 -25.67 -6.49 12.39
N ALA A 137 -24.45 -6.35 12.90
CA ALA A 137 -23.91 -7.15 14.00
C ALA A 137 -24.83 -7.10 15.24
N ARG A 138 -25.27 -5.90 15.63
CA ARG A 138 -26.20 -5.70 16.76
C ARG A 138 -27.54 -6.41 16.55
N ARG A 139 -28.10 -6.32 15.34
CA ARG A 139 -29.42 -6.88 15.02
C ARG A 139 -29.42 -8.39 14.86
N THR A 140 -28.38 -8.97 14.25
CA THR A 140 -28.32 -10.43 13.95
C THR A 140 -27.52 -11.22 14.97
N GLY A 141 -26.71 -10.54 15.79
CA GLY A 141 -25.74 -11.15 16.69
C GLY A 141 -24.51 -11.72 15.97
N ALA A 142 -24.34 -11.44 14.68
CA ALA A 142 -23.14 -11.79 13.93
C ALA A 142 -21.91 -11.08 14.53
N GLU A 143 -20.77 -11.76 14.54
CA GLU A 143 -19.54 -11.20 15.10
C GLU A 143 -18.90 -10.21 14.12
N LEU A 144 -18.68 -8.96 14.56
CA LEU A 144 -17.93 -7.98 13.77
C LEU A 144 -16.43 -8.27 13.82
N ILE A 145 -15.84 -8.64 12.68
CA ILE A 145 -14.41 -8.92 12.58
C ILE A 145 -13.65 -7.64 12.28
N HIS A 146 -12.99 -7.07 13.30
CA HIS A 146 -12.22 -5.83 13.15
C HIS A 146 -10.98 -6.04 12.25
N PRO A 147 -10.63 -5.08 11.37
CA PRO A 147 -9.46 -5.20 10.48
C PRO A 147 -8.07 -5.21 11.14
N PHE A 148 -7.96 -4.86 12.43
CA PHE A 148 -6.67 -4.68 13.10
C PHE A 148 -6.78 -4.63 14.63
N ASP A 149 -7.81 -3.97 15.18
CA ASP A 149 -7.90 -3.66 16.61
C ASP A 149 -8.50 -4.81 17.44
N HIS A 150 -7.85 -5.97 17.38
CA HIS A 150 -8.24 -7.14 18.16
C HIS A 150 -7.02 -8.03 18.41
N GLU A 151 -6.88 -8.56 19.62
CA GLU A 151 -5.73 -9.37 20.01
C GLU A 151 -5.53 -10.61 19.14
N ASP A 152 -6.60 -11.35 18.80
CA ASP A 152 -6.51 -12.48 17.86
C ASP A 152 -6.01 -12.04 16.48
N VAL A 153 -6.41 -10.86 16.01
CA VAL A 153 -5.97 -10.36 14.70
C VAL A 153 -4.48 -10.07 14.77
N VAL A 154 -4.04 -9.32 15.79
CA VAL A 154 -2.62 -9.03 16.08
C VAL A 154 -1.81 -10.32 16.18
N ALA A 155 -2.29 -11.33 16.92
CA ALA A 155 -1.61 -12.61 17.09
C ALA A 155 -1.43 -13.33 15.75
N GLY A 156 -2.47 -13.39 14.92
CA GLY A 156 -2.38 -13.99 13.59
C GLY A 156 -1.43 -13.23 12.68
N GLN A 157 -1.44 -11.89 12.69
CA GLN A 157 -0.50 -11.12 11.87
C GLN A 157 0.96 -11.27 12.35
N GLY A 158 1.18 -11.47 13.65
CA GLY A 158 2.50 -11.68 14.23
C GLY A 158 3.24 -12.91 13.73
N THR A 159 2.52 -13.87 13.13
CA THR A 159 3.14 -15.02 12.46
C THR A 159 4.11 -14.63 11.34
N VAL A 160 3.91 -13.46 10.72
CA VAL A 160 4.87 -12.89 9.76
C VAL A 160 6.23 -12.64 10.41
N GLY A 161 6.25 -12.14 11.65
CA GLY A 161 7.48 -11.89 12.39
C GLY A 161 8.23 -13.18 12.74
N LEU A 162 7.50 -14.25 13.10
CA LEU A 162 8.10 -15.57 13.33
C LEU A 162 8.72 -16.14 12.06
N GLU A 163 8.04 -16.03 10.92
CA GLU A 163 8.58 -16.47 9.64
C GLU A 163 9.84 -15.68 9.25
N ILE A 164 9.88 -14.36 9.48
CA ILE A 164 11.07 -13.54 9.21
C ILE A 164 12.26 -14.01 10.05
N LEU A 165 12.07 -14.25 11.36
CA LEU A 165 13.15 -14.69 12.24
C LEU A 165 13.72 -16.06 11.85
N GLU A 166 12.91 -16.95 11.29
CA GLU A 166 13.39 -18.25 10.82
C GLU A 166 14.05 -18.16 9.45
N GLN A 167 13.53 -17.32 8.55
CA GLN A 167 14.04 -17.17 7.20
C GLN A 167 15.28 -16.27 7.11
N LEU A 168 15.47 -15.35 8.07
CA LEU A 168 16.63 -14.46 8.19
C LEU A 168 17.02 -14.29 9.67
N PRO A 169 17.69 -15.30 10.27
CA PRO A 169 18.01 -15.30 11.70
C PRO A 169 18.91 -14.17 12.18
N ASP A 170 19.68 -13.54 11.30
CA ASP A 170 20.58 -12.44 11.58
C ASP A 170 19.99 -11.06 11.26
N VAL A 171 18.69 -10.97 10.94
CA VAL A 171 17.99 -9.69 10.68
C VAL A 171 18.28 -8.67 11.78
N ARG A 172 18.48 -7.42 11.39
CA ARG A 172 18.75 -6.27 12.28
C ARG A 172 17.64 -5.23 12.25
N THR A 173 16.96 -5.09 11.12
CA THR A 173 15.82 -4.18 10.99
C THR A 173 14.67 -4.82 10.21
N ILE A 174 13.43 -4.63 10.68
CA ILE A 174 12.20 -4.99 9.96
C ILE A 174 11.40 -3.73 9.68
N VAL A 175 11.10 -3.49 8.40
CA VAL A 175 10.30 -2.34 7.95
C VAL A 175 8.93 -2.81 7.47
N VAL A 176 7.87 -2.21 8.00
CA VAL A 176 6.49 -2.68 7.80
C VAL A 176 5.51 -1.51 7.63
N ALA A 177 4.56 -1.65 6.71
CA ALA A 177 3.52 -0.65 6.52
C ALA A 177 2.56 -0.59 7.73
N ALA A 178 2.15 0.62 8.11
CA ALA A 178 1.23 0.86 9.23
C ALA A 178 0.03 1.72 8.79
N GLY A 179 -1.14 1.07 8.75
CA GLY A 179 -2.44 1.74 8.81
C GLY A 179 -2.91 1.78 10.26
N GLY A 180 -3.91 0.95 10.61
CA GLY A 180 -4.36 0.80 12.00
C GLY A 180 -3.44 -0.03 12.91
N GLY A 181 -2.19 -0.33 12.51
CA GLY A 181 -1.19 -0.95 13.39
C GLY A 181 -1.20 -2.48 13.55
N GLY A 182 -2.25 -3.19 13.14
CA GLY A 182 -2.38 -4.63 13.44
C GLY A 182 -1.20 -5.52 12.97
N LEU A 183 -0.64 -5.24 11.79
CA LEU A 183 0.51 -5.99 11.26
C LEU A 183 1.80 -5.66 12.02
N VAL A 184 2.14 -4.38 12.15
CA VAL A 184 3.35 -3.94 12.86
C VAL A 184 3.32 -4.32 14.34
N ALA A 185 2.17 -4.19 15.00
CA ALA A 185 1.96 -4.63 16.38
C ALA A 185 2.22 -6.13 16.54
N GLY A 186 1.67 -6.96 15.64
CA GLY A 186 1.87 -8.41 15.67
C GLY A 186 3.33 -8.79 15.44
N ILE A 187 3.98 -8.19 14.44
CA ILE A 187 5.40 -8.45 14.15
C ILE A 187 6.27 -8.04 15.34
N ALA A 188 6.06 -6.85 15.90
CA ALA A 188 6.82 -6.36 17.05
C ALA A 188 6.65 -7.29 18.27
N ALA A 189 5.42 -7.74 18.55
CA ALA A 189 5.12 -8.69 19.62
C ALA A 189 5.74 -10.08 19.42
N ALA A 190 5.91 -10.52 18.17
CA ALA A 190 6.59 -11.77 17.86
C ALA A 190 8.11 -11.64 18.02
N VAL A 191 8.67 -10.50 17.61
CA VAL A 191 10.12 -10.32 17.45
C VAL A 191 10.78 -9.85 18.74
N LYS A 192 10.30 -8.77 19.35
CA LYS A 192 10.98 -8.10 20.48
C LYS A 192 11.24 -9.03 21.69
N PRO A 193 10.33 -9.93 22.11
CA PRO A 193 10.62 -10.85 23.22
C PRO A 193 11.74 -11.86 22.93
N GLN A 194 12.00 -12.17 21.66
CA GLN A 194 13.01 -13.15 21.25
C GLN A 194 14.32 -12.49 20.82
N ARG A 195 14.22 -11.31 20.20
CA ARG A 195 15.31 -10.53 19.60
C ARG A 195 15.08 -9.04 19.87
N PRO A 196 15.33 -8.56 21.11
CA PRO A 196 15.12 -7.17 21.49
C PRO A 196 16.06 -6.21 20.74
N ASP A 197 17.16 -6.74 20.21
CA ASP A 197 18.16 -6.04 19.41
C ASP A 197 17.69 -5.69 17.98
N VAL A 198 16.61 -6.32 17.50
CA VAL A 198 16.05 -6.05 16.16
C VAL A 198 15.20 -4.80 16.20
N ARG A 199 15.47 -3.85 15.29
CA ARG A 199 14.67 -2.64 15.13
C ARG A 199 13.43 -2.91 14.28
N ILE A 200 12.28 -2.43 14.73
CA ILE A 200 11.00 -2.46 14.02
C ILE A 200 10.64 -1.03 13.65
N ILE A 201 10.51 -0.77 12.35
CA ILE A 201 10.21 0.56 11.81
C ILE A 201 8.89 0.49 11.04
N ALA A 202 7.93 1.31 11.43
CA ALA A 202 6.67 1.47 10.72
C ALA A 202 6.82 2.49 9.57
N ALA A 203 6.15 2.23 8.45
CA ALA A 203 6.02 3.17 7.33
C ALA A 203 4.55 3.52 7.09
N GLN A 204 4.20 4.80 7.08
CA GLN A 204 2.83 5.29 6.89
C GLN A 204 2.77 6.30 5.72
N ALA A 205 1.65 6.39 5.01
CA ALA A 205 1.46 7.45 4.04
C ALA A 205 1.34 8.81 4.76
N ALA A 206 2.09 9.82 4.33
CA ALA A 206 2.13 11.13 4.97
C ALA A 206 0.74 11.79 5.08
N ASN A 207 -0.07 11.65 4.03
CA ASN A 207 -1.43 12.22 3.97
C ASN A 207 -2.49 11.39 4.73
N ALA A 208 -2.08 10.35 5.44
CA ALA A 208 -2.91 9.55 6.34
C ALA A 208 -2.13 9.18 7.61
N ALA A 209 -1.26 10.08 8.08
CA ALA A 209 -0.29 9.82 9.14
C ALA A 209 -0.83 10.00 10.57
N ALA A 210 -1.69 9.08 11.02
CA ALA A 210 -2.30 9.18 12.36
C ALA A 210 -1.35 8.80 13.52
N TRP A 211 -0.30 8.01 13.25
CA TRP A 211 0.59 7.49 14.29
C TRP A 211 1.48 8.55 14.95
N PRO A 212 2.17 9.45 14.22
CA PRO A 212 3.06 10.43 14.85
C PRO A 212 2.33 11.30 15.89
N ALA A 213 1.15 11.84 15.55
CA ALA A 213 0.35 12.63 16.48
C ALA A 213 -0.16 11.81 17.67
N SER A 214 -0.58 10.56 17.44
CA SER A 214 -1.04 9.67 18.50
C SER A 214 0.07 9.30 19.50
N LEU A 215 1.27 8.99 18.99
CA LEU A 215 2.44 8.68 19.84
C LEU A 215 2.86 9.90 20.67
N ALA A 216 2.88 11.09 20.07
CA ALA A 216 3.17 12.33 20.78
C ALA A 216 2.14 12.65 21.88
N ALA A 217 0.86 12.33 21.64
CA ALA A 217 -0.21 12.51 22.62
C ALA A 217 -0.28 11.40 23.68
N GLY A 218 0.39 10.26 23.47
CA GLY A 218 0.30 9.09 24.34
C GLY A 218 -1.03 8.33 24.27
N ALA A 219 -1.88 8.63 23.28
CA ALA A 219 -3.17 7.98 23.05
C ALA A 219 -3.56 8.07 21.57
N PRO A 220 -4.48 7.21 21.06
CA PRO A 220 -5.03 7.36 19.71
C PRO A 220 -5.62 8.75 19.48
N VAL A 221 -5.19 9.40 18.39
CA VAL A 221 -5.69 10.69 17.94
C VAL A 221 -6.22 10.53 16.52
N ARG A 222 -7.47 10.95 16.32
CA ARG A 222 -8.13 10.91 15.01
C ARG A 222 -7.69 12.07 14.12
N LEU A 223 -7.36 11.76 12.87
CA LEU A 223 -7.13 12.74 11.81
C LEU A 223 -8.46 13.38 11.38
N ALA A 224 -8.40 14.67 11.07
CA ALA A 224 -9.55 15.39 10.53
C ALA A 224 -9.88 14.92 9.10
N GLU A 225 -8.86 14.77 8.27
CA GLU A 225 -8.98 14.40 6.85
C GLU A 225 -7.83 13.49 6.43
N MET A 226 -8.05 12.70 5.38
CA MET A 226 -7.04 11.83 4.78
C MET A 226 -7.22 11.74 3.28
N GLN A 227 -6.11 11.75 2.54
CA GLN A 227 -6.15 11.55 1.09
C GLN A 227 -4.85 10.90 0.60
N THR A 228 -4.91 9.59 0.31
CA THR A 228 -3.75 8.82 -0.16
C THR A 228 -4.18 7.73 -1.14
N MET A 229 -3.31 7.40 -2.09
CA MET A 229 -3.46 6.23 -2.95
C MET A 229 -3.28 4.90 -2.20
N ALA A 230 -2.66 4.93 -1.02
CA ALA A 230 -2.39 3.75 -0.20
C ALA A 230 -3.60 3.39 0.68
N ASP A 231 -4.70 2.99 0.05
CA ASP A 231 -5.97 2.66 0.69
C ASP A 231 -5.84 1.63 1.84
N GLY A 232 -4.95 0.65 1.70
CA GLY A 232 -4.69 -0.35 2.74
C GLY A 232 -4.11 0.18 4.06
N ILE A 233 -3.56 1.41 4.05
CA ILE A 233 -3.05 2.13 5.24
C ILE A 233 -3.72 3.49 5.46
N ALA A 234 -4.79 3.80 4.73
CA ALA A 234 -5.60 5.01 4.94
C ALA A 234 -6.50 4.86 6.17
N VAL A 235 -5.90 4.94 7.36
CA VAL A 235 -6.59 4.76 8.64
C VAL A 235 -6.44 6.01 9.50
N GLY A 236 -7.58 6.63 9.81
CA GLY A 236 -7.63 7.95 10.45
C GLY A 236 -7.35 7.95 11.94
N GLU A 237 -7.40 6.78 12.58
CA GLU A 237 -7.19 6.65 14.03
C GLU A 237 -6.58 5.27 14.33
N PRO A 238 -5.47 5.19 15.07
CA PRO A 238 -4.93 3.92 15.54
C PRO A 238 -5.91 3.14 16.41
N GLY A 239 -5.85 1.81 16.39
CA GLY A 239 -6.64 0.97 17.29
C GLY A 239 -6.10 1.00 18.72
N VAL A 240 -6.95 0.84 19.72
CA VAL A 240 -6.58 0.85 21.15
C VAL A 240 -5.62 -0.29 21.49
N VAL A 241 -5.92 -1.52 21.03
CA VAL A 241 -5.07 -2.70 21.21
C VAL A 241 -3.72 -2.47 20.53
N THR A 242 -3.76 -1.97 19.29
CA THR A 242 -2.54 -1.79 18.49
C THR A 242 -1.67 -0.65 18.99
N PHE A 243 -2.27 0.43 19.53
CA PHE A 243 -1.55 1.60 20.03
C PHE A 243 -0.55 1.21 21.10
N ARG A 244 -1.01 0.42 22.07
CA ARG A 244 -0.16 -0.08 23.16
C ARG A 244 1.06 -0.83 22.64
N HIS A 245 0.87 -1.74 21.69
CA HIS A 245 1.96 -2.51 21.10
C HIS A 245 2.95 -1.63 20.36
N VAL A 246 2.46 -0.69 19.56
CA VAL A 246 3.33 0.21 18.80
C VAL A 246 4.09 1.13 19.74
N ALA A 247 3.43 1.72 20.73
CA ALA A 247 4.07 2.61 21.71
C ALA A 247 5.14 1.90 22.56
N GLU A 248 4.95 0.62 22.90
CA GLU A 248 5.89 -0.13 23.75
C GLU A 248 6.99 -0.86 22.96
N LEU A 249 6.73 -1.30 21.72
CA LEU A 249 7.59 -2.26 21.01
C LEU A 249 8.15 -1.77 19.66
N VAL A 250 7.62 -0.70 19.08
CA VAL A 250 8.06 -0.20 17.76
C VAL A 250 9.06 0.93 17.96
N ASP A 251 10.20 0.84 17.31
CA ASP A 251 11.32 1.76 17.54
C ASP A 251 11.13 3.11 16.83
N ASP A 252 10.39 3.14 15.72
CA ASP A 252 10.23 4.35 14.91
C ASP A 252 9.01 4.27 13.97
N VAL A 253 8.45 5.43 13.62
CA VAL A 253 7.39 5.58 12.61
C VAL A 253 7.80 6.64 11.59
N ILE A 254 7.97 6.22 10.35
CA ILE A 254 8.36 7.07 9.23
C ILE A 254 7.15 7.30 8.33
N THR A 255 6.99 8.53 7.83
CA THR A 255 5.99 8.88 6.84
C THR A 255 6.59 9.01 5.45
N VAL A 256 5.89 8.54 4.42
CA VAL A 256 6.33 8.61 3.01
C VAL A 256 5.30 9.34 2.15
N SER A 257 5.78 10.05 1.13
CA SER A 257 4.91 10.80 0.21
C SER A 257 4.26 9.90 -0.85
N GLU A 258 3.22 10.41 -1.51
CA GLU A 258 2.57 9.77 -2.66
C GLU A 258 3.56 9.51 -3.82
N GLU A 259 4.50 10.43 -4.03
CA GLU A 259 5.57 10.28 -5.01
C GLU A 259 6.51 9.12 -4.64
N SER A 260 6.92 9.03 -3.37
CA SER A 260 7.76 7.95 -2.87
C SER A 260 7.08 6.58 -2.96
N LEU A 261 5.78 6.52 -2.66
CA LEU A 261 4.98 5.31 -2.86
C LEU A 261 4.97 4.86 -4.32
N SER A 262 4.80 5.80 -5.25
CA SER A 262 4.81 5.53 -6.70
C SER A 262 6.18 5.01 -7.17
N ARG A 263 7.28 5.66 -6.74
CA ARG A 263 8.65 5.24 -7.05
C ARG A 263 8.98 3.86 -6.49
N ALA A 264 8.53 3.57 -5.27
CA ALA A 264 8.71 2.28 -4.62
C ALA A 264 7.95 1.15 -5.34
N LEU A 265 6.69 1.40 -5.72
CA LEU A 265 5.89 0.45 -6.48
C LEU A 265 6.55 0.13 -7.83
N LEU A 266 7.03 1.15 -8.56
CA LEU A 266 7.74 0.95 -9.81
C LEU A 266 9.03 0.15 -9.62
N LEU A 267 9.81 0.40 -8.56
CA LEU A 267 10.99 -0.41 -8.26
C LEU A 267 10.63 -1.88 -8.02
N CYS A 268 9.57 -2.15 -7.26
CA CYS A 268 9.08 -3.51 -7.05
C CYS A 268 8.68 -4.18 -8.37
N LEU A 269 7.95 -3.47 -9.23
CA LEU A 269 7.50 -3.97 -10.53
C LEU A 269 8.69 -4.24 -11.47
N GLU A 270 9.61 -3.30 -11.59
CA GLU A 270 10.71 -3.35 -12.55
C GLU A 270 11.87 -4.24 -12.11
N ARG A 271 12.20 -4.27 -10.81
CA ARG A 271 13.42 -4.91 -10.31
C ARG A 271 13.13 -6.17 -9.50
N ALA A 272 12.06 -6.18 -8.70
CA ALA A 272 11.64 -7.37 -7.96
C ALA A 272 10.69 -8.27 -8.78
N LYS A 273 10.11 -7.76 -9.88
CA LYS A 273 9.08 -8.42 -10.69
C LYS A 273 7.85 -8.81 -9.86
N MET A 274 7.54 -7.99 -8.87
CA MET A 274 6.42 -8.18 -7.96
C MET A 274 5.37 -7.10 -8.20
N LEU A 275 4.13 -7.53 -8.43
CA LEU A 275 2.98 -6.64 -8.36
C LEU A 275 2.63 -6.42 -6.88
N VAL A 276 2.67 -5.16 -6.46
CA VAL A 276 2.33 -4.71 -5.10
C VAL A 276 1.33 -3.56 -5.20
N GLU A 277 0.50 -3.39 -4.17
CA GLU A 277 -0.32 -2.19 -4.01
C GLU A 277 0.49 -1.07 -3.31
N PRO A 278 0.06 0.21 -3.34
CA PRO A 278 0.85 1.29 -2.75
C PRO A 278 1.14 1.08 -1.25
N ALA A 279 0.16 0.62 -0.47
CA ALA A 279 0.35 0.23 0.92
C ALA A 279 1.42 -0.85 1.09
N GLY A 280 1.44 -1.85 0.20
CA GLY A 280 2.44 -2.91 0.17
C GLY A 280 3.85 -2.42 -0.17
N ALA A 281 4.01 -1.27 -0.80
CA ALA A 281 5.29 -0.68 -1.14
C ALA A 281 5.80 0.34 -0.10
N ALA A 282 5.02 0.69 0.93
CA ALA A 282 5.35 1.76 1.87
C ALA A 282 6.70 1.55 2.59
N GLY A 283 7.02 0.31 2.97
CA GLY A 283 8.33 0.00 3.57
C GLY A 283 9.50 0.20 2.60
N VAL A 284 9.30 -0.10 1.31
CA VAL A 284 10.30 0.15 0.26
C VAL A 284 10.47 1.66 0.05
N ALA A 285 9.38 2.42 0.04
CA ALA A 285 9.41 3.88 -0.04
C ALA A 285 10.22 4.49 1.10
N ALA A 286 10.00 4.03 2.34
CA ALA A 286 10.73 4.51 3.51
C ALA A 286 12.23 4.25 3.41
N MET A 287 12.63 3.10 2.86
CA MET A 287 14.03 2.79 2.62
C MET A 287 14.68 3.68 1.56
N LEU A 288 13.94 3.98 0.48
CA LEU A 288 14.43 4.84 -0.60
C LEU A 288 14.59 6.31 -0.18
N ASP A 289 13.71 6.80 0.69
CA ASP A 289 13.74 8.19 1.16
C ASP A 289 14.82 8.43 2.25
N HIS A 290 15.28 7.37 2.92
CA HIS A 290 16.24 7.45 4.01
C HIS A 290 17.39 6.44 3.88
N PRO A 291 18.19 6.50 2.80
CA PRO A 291 19.36 5.64 2.65
C PRO A 291 20.32 5.83 3.84
N GLY A 292 20.87 4.74 4.36
CA GLY A 292 21.78 4.74 5.52
C GLY A 292 21.11 4.82 6.90
N ARG A 293 19.78 4.97 7.00
CA ARG A 293 19.07 4.97 8.30
C ARG A 293 18.82 3.57 8.89
N PHE A 294 18.96 2.53 8.07
CA PHE A 294 18.57 1.16 8.40
C PHE A 294 19.81 0.28 8.58
N GLU A 295 19.93 -0.34 9.75
CA GLU A 295 20.98 -1.32 10.03
C GLU A 295 20.57 -2.68 9.45
N GLY A 296 21.40 -3.26 8.58
CA GLY A 296 21.11 -4.54 7.94
C GLY A 296 21.71 -5.76 8.62
N PRO A 297 21.26 -6.98 8.24
CA PRO A 297 20.28 -7.25 7.17
C PRO A 297 18.86 -6.73 7.46
N VAL A 298 18.20 -6.17 6.44
CA VAL A 298 16.87 -5.56 6.55
C VAL A 298 15.81 -6.45 5.91
N ALA A 299 14.70 -6.70 6.61
CA ALA A 299 13.51 -7.33 6.03
C ALA A 299 12.40 -6.28 5.81
N VAL A 300 11.96 -6.09 4.57
CA VAL A 300 10.86 -5.19 4.21
C VAL A 300 9.62 -6.00 3.87
N VAL A 301 8.50 -5.71 4.55
CA VAL A 301 7.25 -6.44 4.32
C VAL A 301 6.48 -5.84 3.14
N LEU A 302 6.31 -6.63 2.08
CA LEU A 302 5.41 -6.32 0.96
C LEU A 302 3.99 -6.75 1.35
N SER A 303 3.24 -5.91 2.06
CA SER A 303 2.02 -6.32 2.78
C SER A 303 0.88 -6.83 1.88
N GLY A 304 0.79 -6.38 0.63
CA GLY A 304 -0.28 -6.77 -0.28
C GLY A 304 -0.05 -6.36 -1.73
N GLY A 305 -0.84 -6.97 -2.62
CA GLY A 305 -0.75 -6.79 -4.08
C GLY A 305 -2.08 -6.51 -4.78
N ASN A 306 -3.16 -6.23 -4.03
CA ASN A 306 -4.50 -6.05 -4.57
C ASN A 306 -4.75 -4.62 -5.06
N ILE A 307 -4.10 -4.27 -6.17
CA ILE A 307 -4.25 -2.96 -6.81
C ILE A 307 -5.34 -2.99 -7.90
N ASP A 308 -6.15 -1.93 -7.94
CA ASP A 308 -7.08 -1.71 -9.06
C ASP A 308 -6.31 -1.40 -10.35
N PRO A 309 -6.65 -2.00 -11.51
CA PRO A 309 -5.92 -1.76 -12.75
C PRO A 309 -5.84 -0.28 -13.18
N LEU A 310 -6.88 0.52 -12.94
CA LEU A 310 -6.86 1.96 -13.28
C LEU A 310 -5.92 2.71 -12.33
N LEU A 311 -5.95 2.36 -11.03
CA LEU A 311 -4.97 2.90 -10.08
C LEU A 311 -3.55 2.51 -10.48
N LEU A 312 -3.31 1.26 -10.89
CA LEU A 312 -2.00 0.81 -11.34
C LEU A 312 -1.50 1.64 -12.54
N LEU A 313 -2.35 1.90 -13.53
CA LEU A 313 -2.00 2.76 -14.67
C LEU A 313 -1.61 4.16 -14.21
N HIS A 314 -2.42 4.78 -13.34
CA HIS A 314 -2.11 6.12 -12.81
C HIS A 314 -0.81 6.14 -12.01
N VAL A 315 -0.54 5.12 -11.18
CA VAL A 315 0.71 5.05 -10.40
C VAL A 315 1.92 4.83 -11.30
N ILE A 316 1.79 4.03 -12.36
CA ILE A 316 2.87 3.86 -13.36
C ILE A 316 3.18 5.20 -14.02
N GLN A 317 2.16 5.92 -14.50
CA GLN A 317 2.33 7.24 -15.12
C GLN A 317 2.93 8.26 -14.14
N HIS A 318 2.40 8.33 -12.91
CA HIS A 318 2.90 9.21 -11.87
C HIS A 318 4.37 8.90 -11.56
N GLY A 319 4.70 7.62 -11.33
CA GLY A 319 6.06 7.20 -11.02
C GLY A 319 7.04 7.39 -12.18
N MET A 320 6.59 7.24 -13.44
CA MET A 320 7.39 7.59 -14.62
C MET A 320 7.67 9.09 -14.68
N THR A 321 6.68 9.93 -14.35
CA THR A 321 6.83 11.40 -14.28
C THR A 321 7.83 11.80 -13.19
N ALA A 322 7.68 11.24 -11.99
CA ALA A 322 8.58 11.43 -10.86
C ALA A 322 10.03 10.99 -11.18
N GLY A 323 10.16 9.87 -11.89
CA GLY A 323 11.46 9.37 -12.38
C GLY A 323 12.04 10.15 -13.57
N GLY A 324 11.38 11.22 -14.03
CA GLY A 324 11.81 12.00 -15.20
C GLY A 324 11.82 11.18 -16.50
N ARG A 325 10.97 10.15 -16.60
CA ARG A 325 10.80 9.29 -17.79
C ARG A 325 9.52 9.62 -18.56
N TYR A 326 8.67 10.47 -18.00
CA TYR A 326 7.49 11.02 -18.66
C TYR A 326 7.53 12.54 -18.52
N LEU A 327 7.30 13.24 -19.63
CA LEU A 327 7.38 14.69 -19.74
C LEU A 327 6.15 15.20 -20.49
N ALA A 328 5.25 15.87 -19.77
CA ALA A 328 4.20 16.67 -20.39
C ALA A 328 4.69 18.12 -20.47
N LEU A 329 4.55 18.73 -21.63
CA LEU A 329 4.85 20.15 -21.84
C LEU A 329 3.98 20.72 -22.95
N LYS A 330 3.75 22.03 -22.93
CA LYS A 330 3.06 22.72 -24.01
C LYS A 330 4.05 23.64 -24.72
N VAL A 331 4.16 23.49 -26.04
CA VAL A 331 5.03 24.30 -26.90
C VAL A 331 4.18 25.19 -27.77
N ARG A 332 4.48 26.49 -27.76
CA ARG A 332 3.87 27.42 -28.72
C ARG A 332 4.71 27.52 -29.98
N ILE A 333 4.07 27.32 -31.14
CA ILE A 333 4.70 27.37 -32.45
C ILE A 333 3.90 28.26 -33.43
N PRO A 334 4.51 28.72 -34.54
CA PRO A 334 3.77 29.38 -35.61
C PRO A 334 2.75 28.45 -36.29
N ASP A 335 1.53 28.92 -36.53
CA ASP A 335 0.47 28.20 -37.26
C ASP A 335 0.66 28.33 -38.78
N ARG A 336 1.67 27.63 -39.31
CA ARG A 336 1.94 27.54 -40.75
C ARG A 336 2.31 26.11 -41.15
N PRO A 337 2.10 25.70 -42.42
CA PRO A 337 2.43 24.36 -42.90
C PRO A 337 3.86 23.94 -42.54
N GLY A 338 4.01 22.72 -42.01
CA GLY A 338 5.30 22.13 -41.64
C GLY A 338 5.79 22.44 -40.23
N SER A 339 5.20 23.38 -39.48
CA SER A 339 5.71 23.78 -38.15
C SER A 339 5.63 22.64 -37.12
N LEU A 340 4.51 21.91 -37.08
CA LEU A 340 4.39 20.73 -36.22
C LEU A 340 5.39 19.63 -36.60
N ALA A 341 5.59 19.40 -37.90
CA ALA A 341 6.55 18.41 -38.37
C ALA A 341 7.99 18.77 -37.97
N ALA A 342 8.35 20.06 -38.02
CA ALA A 342 9.65 20.55 -37.57
C ALA A 342 9.85 20.32 -36.06
N LEU A 343 8.83 20.64 -35.24
CA LEU A 343 8.85 20.40 -33.80
C LEU A 343 9.04 18.90 -33.48
N LEU A 344 8.26 18.02 -34.13
CA LEU A 344 8.37 16.57 -33.91
C LEU A 344 9.72 16.01 -34.40
N THR A 345 10.29 16.59 -35.45
CA THR A 345 11.64 16.25 -35.93
C THR A 345 12.71 16.63 -34.90
N GLU A 346 12.58 17.80 -34.27
CA GLU A 346 13.47 18.24 -33.20
C GLU A 346 13.37 17.33 -31.97
N VAL A 347 12.15 16.99 -31.54
CA VAL A 347 11.90 16.01 -30.47
C VAL A 347 12.56 14.66 -30.79
N GLY A 348 12.39 14.16 -32.01
CA GLY A 348 13.01 12.92 -32.47
C GLY A 348 14.54 12.99 -32.49
N ALA A 349 15.12 14.12 -32.88
CA ALA A 349 16.58 14.33 -32.87
C ALA A 349 17.17 14.36 -31.44
N LEU A 350 16.37 14.77 -30.45
CA LEU A 350 16.74 14.70 -29.03
C LEU A 350 16.63 13.27 -28.48
N GLY A 351 16.02 12.34 -29.22
CA GLY A 351 15.86 10.96 -28.79
C GLY A 351 14.72 10.75 -27.79
N ALA A 352 13.78 11.69 -27.70
CA ALA A 352 12.53 11.53 -26.96
C ALA A 352 11.46 10.88 -27.87
N ASN A 353 10.66 9.97 -27.30
CA ASN A 353 9.56 9.35 -28.02
C ASN A 353 8.26 10.11 -27.74
N VAL A 354 7.41 10.25 -28.76
CA VAL A 354 6.15 11.00 -28.66
C VAL A 354 5.04 10.01 -28.33
N ILE A 355 4.41 10.18 -27.17
CA ILE A 355 3.29 9.34 -26.72
C ILE A 355 1.98 9.90 -27.24
N ASP A 356 1.79 11.22 -27.11
CA ASP A 356 0.57 11.90 -27.50
C ASP A 356 0.87 13.36 -27.90
N VAL A 357 0.07 13.87 -28.84
CA VAL A 357 0.19 15.22 -29.39
C VAL A 357 -1.20 15.82 -29.54
N GLU A 358 -1.47 16.91 -28.84
CA GLU A 358 -2.67 17.70 -29.03
C GLU A 358 -2.30 19.06 -29.64
N HIS A 359 -2.99 19.41 -30.72
CA HIS A 359 -2.76 20.65 -31.46
C HIS A 359 -4.00 21.54 -31.35
N SER A 360 -3.90 22.63 -30.57
CA SER A 360 -5.06 23.46 -30.21
C SER A 360 -4.87 24.93 -30.59
N ARG A 361 -5.83 25.44 -31.36
CA ARG A 361 -5.96 26.86 -31.75
C ARG A 361 -6.90 27.65 -30.84
N ILE A 362 -7.45 27.01 -29.79
CA ILE A 362 -8.56 27.53 -28.99
C ILE A 362 -8.07 27.93 -27.57
N SER A 363 -6.92 28.58 -27.49
CA SER A 363 -6.35 29.07 -26.23
C SER A 363 -6.46 30.60 -26.20
N GLY A 364 -7.07 31.16 -25.13
CA GLY A 364 -7.37 32.59 -25.02
C GLY A 364 -6.14 33.52 -24.95
N ALA A 365 -4.93 32.97 -24.94
CA ALA A 365 -3.66 33.68 -24.89
C ALA A 365 -2.81 33.57 -26.18
N LEU A 366 -3.39 33.10 -27.29
CA LEU A 366 -2.70 32.97 -28.59
C LEU A 366 -2.74 34.28 -29.37
N ALA A 367 -1.60 34.72 -29.91
CA ALA A 367 -1.60 35.75 -30.94
C ALA A 367 -2.14 35.17 -32.26
N LEU A 368 -2.57 36.05 -33.17
CA LEU A 368 -3.05 35.65 -34.50
C LEU A 368 -1.90 34.95 -35.26
N GLY A 369 -2.10 33.69 -35.67
CA GLY A 369 -1.08 32.89 -36.37
C GLY A 369 -0.16 32.07 -35.45
N GLU A 370 -0.51 31.90 -34.18
CA GLU A 370 0.14 30.97 -33.26
C GLU A 370 -0.76 29.79 -32.93
N VAL A 371 -0.13 28.68 -32.53
CA VAL A 371 -0.83 27.50 -32.03
C VAL A 371 -0.07 26.88 -30.88
N ASP A 372 -0.80 26.38 -29.88
CA ASP A 372 -0.21 25.63 -28.78
C ASP A 372 -0.26 24.13 -29.12
N VAL A 373 0.87 23.45 -28.98
CA VAL A 373 1.02 21.99 -29.09
C VAL A 373 1.28 21.43 -27.71
N ALA A 374 0.35 20.66 -27.16
CA ALA A 374 0.63 19.85 -25.98
C ALA A 374 1.32 18.56 -26.40
N LEU A 375 2.48 18.28 -25.81
CA LEU A 375 3.28 17.09 -26.06
C LEU A 375 3.40 16.27 -24.78
N ASN A 376 3.08 14.98 -24.90
CA ASN A 376 3.41 13.97 -23.92
C ASN A 376 4.56 13.12 -24.46
N LEU A 377 5.70 13.17 -23.78
CA LEU A 377 6.95 12.58 -24.24
C LEU A 377 7.48 11.53 -23.27
N GLU A 378 8.02 10.45 -23.81
CA GLU A 378 8.85 9.51 -23.07
C GLU A 378 10.31 9.97 -23.11
N THR A 379 10.91 10.07 -21.93
CA THR A 379 12.30 10.48 -21.74
C THR A 379 13.08 9.39 -20.99
N ARG A 380 14.41 9.49 -20.95
CA ARG A 380 15.29 8.41 -20.46
C ARG A 380 15.66 8.57 -18.99
N GLY A 381 15.05 9.54 -18.31
CA GLY A 381 15.38 9.93 -16.94
C GLY A 381 15.60 11.44 -16.81
N PRO A 382 15.91 11.91 -15.60
CA PRO A 382 15.92 13.33 -15.26
C PRO A 382 16.87 14.17 -16.12
N ASP A 383 18.03 13.63 -16.49
CA ASP A 383 19.02 14.33 -17.31
C ASP A 383 18.52 14.55 -18.74
N HIS A 384 18.01 13.48 -19.37
CA HIS A 384 17.43 13.56 -20.69
C HIS A 384 16.19 14.47 -20.72
N ARG A 385 15.34 14.41 -19.67
CA ARG A 385 14.21 15.34 -19.52
C ARG A 385 14.67 16.79 -19.51
N ARG A 386 15.71 17.12 -18.72
CA ARG A 386 16.27 18.48 -18.66
C ARG A 386 16.83 18.93 -20.00
N GLU A 387 17.57 18.06 -20.68
CA GLU A 387 18.10 18.31 -22.02
C GLU A 387 16.98 18.64 -23.02
N VAL A 388 15.91 17.83 -23.04
CA VAL A 388 14.77 18.04 -23.95
C VAL A 388 14.11 19.40 -23.69
N VAL A 389 13.81 19.72 -22.43
CA VAL A 389 13.19 21.01 -22.06
C VAL A 389 14.10 22.18 -22.43
N GLN A 390 15.40 22.08 -22.16
CA GLN A 390 16.35 23.16 -22.46
C GLN A 390 16.50 23.40 -23.96
N ARG A 391 16.58 22.34 -24.77
CA ARG A 391 16.76 22.43 -26.22
C ARG A 391 15.52 22.98 -26.91
N LEU A 392 14.34 22.47 -26.54
CA LEU A 392 13.07 23.01 -27.06
C LEU A 392 12.85 24.46 -26.61
N GLY A 393 13.22 24.82 -25.38
CA GLY A 393 13.07 26.17 -24.84
C GLY A 393 13.99 27.21 -25.47
N ALA A 394 15.05 26.78 -26.18
CA ALA A 394 15.92 27.68 -26.94
C ALA A 394 15.28 28.13 -28.26
N GLY A 395 14.37 27.32 -28.83
CA GLY A 395 13.71 27.59 -30.11
C GLY A 395 12.24 27.98 -30.00
N HIS A 396 11.58 27.64 -28.89
CA HIS A 396 10.14 27.78 -28.74
C HIS A 396 9.77 28.30 -27.34
N THR A 397 8.57 28.89 -27.22
CA THR A 397 8.02 29.23 -25.89
C THR A 397 7.42 27.98 -25.27
N ILE A 398 7.94 27.55 -24.12
CA ILE A 398 7.42 26.43 -23.34
C ILE A 398 6.51 26.98 -22.23
N LEU A 399 5.31 26.39 -22.13
CA LEU A 399 4.38 26.58 -21.03
C LEU A 399 4.39 25.26 -20.23
N LEU A 400 4.93 25.31 -19.01
CA LEU A 400 5.01 24.16 -18.09
C LEU A 400 3.80 24.08 -17.17
#